data_AF-H0EHB4-F1
#
_entry.id   AF-H0EHB4-F1
#
_cell.length_a   1.000
_cell.length_b   1.000
_cell.length_c   1.000
_cell.angle_alpha   90.00
_cell.angle_beta   90.00
_cell.angle_gamma   90.00
#
_symmetry.space_group_name_H-M   'P 1'
#
loop_
_entity.id
_entity.type
_entity.pdbx_description
1 polymer ?
#
loop_
_entity_poly.entity_id
_entity_poly.type
_entity_poly.pdbx_seq_one_letter_code
_entity_poly.pdbx_strand_id
1 'polypeptide(L)'
;MSKPARDARDDPSPTRPNLDVDEVRSPSPVIDFDGLSRPSLGTRERKEESPEQAAARLQKLSGAVRTILECLGEDPDREGLLGTPDRYAKAMLFFTKGYQENVRDIVNDAIFHEGHNELERWASRNIAK
;
A
#
# COMPACT_ATOMS: atom_id res chain seq x y z
N MET A 1 13.77 -34.86 29.29
CA MET A 1 13.60 -34.18 27.99
C MET A 1 13.83 -32.69 28.21
N SER A 2 14.92 -32.14 27.65
CA SER A 2 15.29 -30.73 27.82
C SER A 2 14.30 -29.85 27.06
N LYS A 3 13.80 -28.77 27.68
CA LYS A 3 13.04 -27.74 26.97
C LYS A 3 13.94 -27.17 25.85
N PRO A 4 13.41 -26.90 24.65
CA PRO A 4 14.17 -26.22 23.60
C PRO A 4 14.54 -24.81 24.08
N ALA A 5 15.73 -24.34 23.69
CA ALA A 5 16.18 -22.99 23.99
C ALA A 5 15.22 -21.99 23.35
N ARG A 6 14.59 -21.13 24.15
CA ARG A 6 13.84 -19.97 23.66
C ARG A 6 14.85 -18.93 23.19
N ASP A 7 14.66 -18.38 22.00
CA ASP A 7 15.46 -17.27 21.50
C ASP A 7 15.11 -16.02 22.31
N ALA A 8 16.09 -15.18 22.67
CA ALA A 8 15.84 -13.94 23.41
C ALA A 8 14.91 -12.97 22.66
N ARG A 9 14.73 -13.15 21.34
CA ARG A 9 13.76 -12.40 20.52
C ARG A 9 12.31 -12.86 20.70
N ASP A 10 12.08 -14.05 21.25
CA ASP A 10 10.74 -14.57 21.55
C ASP A 10 10.21 -14.07 22.90
N ASP A 11 11.05 -13.38 23.69
CA ASP A 11 10.60 -12.73 24.91
C ASP A 11 9.84 -11.44 24.56
N PRO A 12 8.62 -11.26 25.10
CA PRO A 12 7.85 -10.04 24.85
C PRO A 12 8.63 -8.83 25.36
N SER A 13 8.77 -7.81 24.50
CA SER A 13 9.35 -6.54 24.93
C SER A 13 8.56 -5.99 26.12
N PRO A 14 9.23 -5.40 27.12
CA PRO A 14 8.56 -4.82 28.27
C PRO A 14 7.52 -3.80 27.78
N THR A 15 6.29 -3.95 28.27
CA THR A 15 5.20 -3.01 27.98
C THR A 15 5.68 -1.62 28.34
N ARG A 16 5.79 -0.73 27.34
CA ARG A 16 6.17 0.66 27.60
C ARG A 16 5.13 1.24 28.57
N PRO A 17 5.54 2.00 29.60
CA PRO A 17 4.57 2.70 30.42
C PRO A 17 3.69 3.55 29.50
N ASN A 18 2.38 3.47 29.71
CA ASN A 18 1.40 4.28 28.99
C ASN A 18 1.74 5.74 29.30
N LEU A 19 2.49 6.37 28.40
CA LEU A 19 2.51 7.82 28.34
C LEU A 19 1.11 8.17 27.84
N ASP A 20 0.34 8.91 28.64
CA ASP A 20 -0.87 9.59 28.20
C ASP A 20 -0.47 10.66 27.18
N VAL A 21 0.04 10.22 26.02
CA VAL A 21 -0.17 10.94 24.79
C VAL A 21 -1.65 10.75 24.53
N ASP A 22 -2.40 11.85 24.55
CA ASP A 22 -3.63 11.98 23.78
C ASP A 22 -3.25 11.65 22.33
N GLU A 23 -3.16 10.37 22.03
CA GLU A 23 -3.03 9.82 20.70
C GLU A 23 -4.43 10.04 20.12
N VAL A 24 -4.68 11.28 19.71
CA VAL A 24 -5.75 11.63 18.81
C VAL A 24 -5.49 10.73 17.60
N ARG A 25 -6.09 9.55 17.62
CA ARG A 25 -6.16 8.67 16.46
C ARG A 25 -6.53 9.61 15.34
N SER A 26 -5.61 9.79 14.40
CA SER A 26 -5.89 10.56 13.20
C SER A 26 -7.23 10.06 12.70
N PRO A 27 -8.25 10.93 12.53
CA PRO A 27 -9.57 10.49 12.11
C PRO A 27 -9.37 9.56 10.92
N SER A 28 -9.95 8.36 11.00
CA SER A 28 -9.89 7.33 9.95
C SER A 28 -9.93 8.01 8.59
N PRO A 29 -9.09 7.59 7.62
CA PRO A 29 -8.87 8.35 6.41
C PRO A 29 -10.21 8.80 5.84
N VAL A 30 -10.44 10.10 5.92
CA VAL A 30 -11.64 10.70 5.34
C VAL A 30 -11.48 10.46 3.85
N ILE A 31 -12.27 9.54 3.31
CA ILE A 31 -12.37 9.35 1.87
C ILE A 31 -12.87 10.69 1.35
N ASP A 32 -12.01 11.41 0.62
CA ASP A 32 -12.32 12.74 0.11
C ASP A 32 -13.51 12.67 -0.87
N PHE A 33 -14.04 13.82 -1.29
CA PHE A 33 -15.13 13.87 -2.28
C PHE A 33 -14.78 13.20 -3.61
N ASP A 34 -13.49 13.15 -3.96
CA ASP A 34 -12.95 12.48 -5.15
C ASP A 34 -12.76 10.96 -4.99
N GLY A 35 -13.10 10.41 -3.81
CA GLY A 35 -13.02 9.00 -3.47
C GLY A 35 -11.60 8.48 -3.23
N LEU A 36 -10.62 9.38 -3.21
CA LEU A 36 -9.24 9.10 -2.85
C LEU A 36 -9.05 9.27 -1.34
N SER A 37 -8.17 8.48 -0.74
CA SER A 37 -7.80 8.60 0.68
C SER A 37 -6.43 9.27 0.79
N ARG A 38 -6.38 10.55 1.16
CA ARG A 38 -5.14 11.34 1.32
C ARG A 38 -4.15 11.12 0.17
N PRO A 39 -4.51 11.49 -1.07
CA PRO A 39 -3.69 11.22 -2.23
C PRO A 39 -2.29 11.87 -2.12
N SER A 40 -1.29 11.23 -2.70
CA SER A 40 0.05 11.80 -2.81
C SER A 40 0.05 13.04 -3.72
N LEU A 41 1.07 13.91 -3.59
CA LEU A 41 1.16 15.19 -4.33
C LEU A 41 0.88 15.05 -5.84
N GLY A 42 1.37 13.98 -6.47
CA GLY A 42 1.21 13.75 -7.92
C GLY A 42 0.10 12.74 -8.30
N THR A 43 -0.69 12.26 -7.34
CA THR A 43 -1.75 11.26 -7.63
C THR A 43 -2.84 11.84 -8.51
N ARG A 44 -3.29 13.07 -8.23
CA ARG A 44 -4.37 13.72 -8.98
C ARG A 44 -3.94 14.04 -10.41
N GLU A 45 -2.76 14.63 -10.56
CA GLU A 45 -2.15 14.91 -11.87
C GLU A 45 -1.99 13.63 -12.70
N ARG A 46 -1.55 12.53 -12.09
CA ARG A 46 -1.43 11.25 -12.80
C ARG A 46 -2.78 10.67 -13.21
N LYS A 47 -3.83 10.83 -12.39
CA LYS A 47 -5.18 10.34 -12.71
C LYS A 47 -5.79 11.10 -13.90
N GLU A 48 -5.45 12.37 -14.06
CA GLU A 48 -5.95 13.26 -15.11
C GLU A 48 -5.01 13.36 -16.32
N GLU A 49 -3.92 12.57 -16.36
CA GLU A 49 -2.90 12.67 -17.39
C GLU A 49 -3.40 12.17 -18.77
N SER A 50 -2.92 12.82 -19.84
CA SER A 50 -3.19 12.36 -21.21
C SER A 50 -2.39 11.09 -21.54
N PRO A 51 -2.80 10.31 -22.56
CA PRO A 51 -2.03 9.14 -23.01
C PRO A 51 -0.57 9.48 -23.39
N GLU A 52 -0.34 10.66 -23.95
CA GLU A 52 1.00 11.16 -24.30
C GLU A 52 1.83 11.45 -23.06
N GLN A 53 1.23 12.06 -22.04
CA GLN A 53 1.87 12.31 -20.74
C GLN A 53 2.21 10.99 -20.03
N ALA A 54 1.29 10.02 -20.04
CA ALA A 54 1.53 8.69 -19.51
C ALA A 54 2.69 7.97 -20.22
N ALA A 55 2.77 8.08 -21.54
CA ALA A 55 3.86 7.53 -22.34
C ALA A 55 5.20 8.20 -22.02
N ALA A 56 5.23 9.54 -21.92
CA ALA A 56 6.43 10.29 -21.55
C ALA A 56 6.92 9.91 -20.14
N ARG A 57 5.99 9.74 -19.18
CA ARG A 57 6.30 9.29 -17.83
C ARG A 57 6.85 7.86 -17.82
N LEU A 58 6.30 6.96 -18.64
CA LEU A 58 6.81 5.60 -18.79
C LEU A 58 8.24 5.61 -19.32
N GLN A 59 8.52 6.39 -20.38
CA GLN A 59 9.88 6.54 -20.93
C GLN A 59 10.86 7.07 -19.89
N LYS A 60 10.44 8.06 -19.08
CA LYS A 60 11.25 8.59 -17.99
C LYS A 60 11.57 7.53 -16.93
N LEU A 61 10.59 6.70 -16.56
CA LEU A 61 10.79 5.60 -15.61
C LEU A 61 11.72 4.52 -16.19
N SER A 62 11.53 4.13 -17.44
CA SER A 62 12.44 3.19 -18.13
C SER A 62 13.87 3.71 -18.13
N GLY A 63 14.08 4.98 -18.47
CA GLY A 63 15.39 5.63 -18.39
C GLY A 63 16.01 5.56 -16.98
N ALA A 64 15.23 5.81 -15.94
CA ALA A 64 15.69 5.68 -14.55
C ALA A 64 16.07 4.24 -14.18
N VAL A 65 15.31 3.23 -14.65
CA VAL A 65 15.67 1.82 -14.44
C VAL A 65 16.95 1.46 -15.16
N ARG A 66 17.17 1.96 -16.38
CA ARG A 66 18.46 1.81 -17.08
C ARG A 66 19.61 2.35 -16.22
N THR A 67 19.46 3.55 -15.66
CA THR A 67 20.47 4.12 -14.75
C THR A 67 20.71 3.25 -13.51
N ILE A 68 19.66 2.66 -12.93
CA ILE A 68 19.81 1.72 -11.81
C ILE A 68 20.65 0.51 -12.22
N LEU A 69 20.40 -0.08 -13.40
CA LEU A 69 21.18 -1.22 -13.90
C LEU A 69 22.66 -0.84 -14.09
N GLU A 70 22.94 0.32 -14.67
CA GLU A 70 24.30 0.84 -14.82
C GLU A 70 25.00 1.02 -13.47
N CYS A 71 24.29 1.58 -12.47
CA CYS A 71 24.84 1.74 -11.11
C CYS A 71 25.12 0.40 -10.41
N LEU A 72 24.45 -0.69 -10.79
CA LEU A 72 24.71 -2.04 -10.30
C LEU A 72 25.89 -2.72 -11.03
N GLY A 73 26.44 -2.10 -12.07
CA GLY A 73 27.50 -2.67 -12.90
C GLY A 73 26.99 -3.63 -13.99
N GLU A 74 25.69 -3.61 -14.30
CA GLU A 74 25.13 -4.38 -15.42
C GLU A 74 25.28 -3.61 -16.74
N ASP A 75 25.31 -4.34 -17.85
CA ASP A 75 25.21 -3.79 -19.21
C ASP A 75 23.74 -3.78 -19.67
N PRO A 76 23.05 -2.62 -19.73
CA PRO A 76 21.64 -2.57 -20.13
C PRO A 76 21.39 -2.93 -21.60
N ASP A 77 22.42 -2.91 -22.44
CA ASP A 77 22.32 -3.19 -23.88
C ASP A 77 22.56 -4.68 -24.21
N ARG A 78 22.84 -5.51 -23.20
CA ARG A 78 22.91 -6.97 -23.37
C ARG A 78 21.53 -7.55 -23.71
N GLU A 79 21.51 -8.59 -24.56
CA GLU A 79 20.28 -9.21 -25.10
C GLU A 79 19.21 -9.49 -24.02
N GLY A 80 19.63 -10.02 -22.86
CA GLY A 80 18.72 -10.35 -21.75
C GLY A 80 18.14 -9.16 -20.97
N LEU A 81 18.66 -7.94 -21.16
CA LEU A 81 18.23 -6.73 -20.44
C LEU A 81 17.59 -5.65 -21.32
N LEU A 82 17.66 -5.75 -22.64
CA LEU A 82 17.09 -4.73 -23.55
C LEU A 82 15.65 -4.34 -23.19
N GLY A 83 14.80 -5.32 -22.86
CA GLY A 83 13.41 -5.08 -22.45
C GLY A 83 13.18 -4.91 -20.95
N THR A 84 14.22 -5.04 -20.12
CA THR A 84 14.08 -4.98 -18.65
C THR A 84 13.68 -3.60 -18.14
N PRO A 85 14.26 -2.48 -18.61
CA PRO A 85 13.83 -1.15 -18.21
C PRO A 85 12.33 -0.92 -18.37
N ASP A 86 11.78 -1.24 -19.54
CA ASP A 86 10.35 -1.10 -19.85
C ASP A 86 9.46 -2.02 -19.03
N ARG A 87 9.85 -3.30 -18.89
CA ARG A 87 9.09 -4.26 -18.08
C ARG A 87 9.03 -3.84 -16.62
N TYR A 88 10.16 -3.39 -16.07
CA TYR A 88 10.24 -2.97 -14.69
C TYR A 88 9.45 -1.68 -14.44
N ALA A 89 9.55 -0.70 -15.34
CA ALA A 89 8.76 0.54 -15.26
C ALA A 89 7.26 0.25 -15.27
N LYS A 90 6.78 -0.64 -16.16
CA LYS A 90 5.38 -1.10 -16.18
C LYS A 90 4.98 -1.82 -14.90
N ALA A 91 5.84 -2.70 -14.37
CA ALA A 91 5.58 -3.40 -13.12
C ALA A 91 5.45 -2.44 -11.93
N MET A 92 6.34 -1.44 -11.82
CA MET A 92 6.25 -0.40 -10.79
C MET A 92 4.94 0.39 -10.86
N LEU A 93 4.49 0.73 -12.06
CA LEU A 93 3.20 1.41 -12.25
C LEU A 93 2.03 0.51 -11.87
N PHE A 94 2.11 -0.78 -12.14
CA PHE A 94 1.10 -1.75 -11.74
C PHE A 94 1.04 -1.88 -10.21
N PHE A 95 2.17 -2.06 -9.53
CA PHE A 95 2.20 -2.17 -8.06
C PHE A 95 1.73 -0.91 -7.34
N THR A 96 1.87 0.26 -7.99
CA THR A 96 1.47 1.56 -7.44
C THR A 96 0.15 2.08 -8.00
N LYS A 97 -0.60 1.28 -8.77
CA LYS A 97 -1.87 1.73 -9.39
C LYS A 97 -2.95 2.09 -8.37
N GLY A 98 -2.94 1.42 -7.21
CA GLY A 98 -3.91 1.62 -6.14
C GLY A 98 -3.96 3.05 -5.60
N TYR A 99 -2.90 3.84 -5.76
CA TYR A 99 -2.92 5.25 -5.39
C TYR A 99 -3.91 6.08 -6.23
N GLN A 100 -4.27 5.62 -7.42
CA GLN A 100 -5.21 6.30 -8.32
C GLN A 100 -6.61 5.68 -8.28
N GLU A 101 -6.79 4.56 -7.57
CA GLU A 101 -8.05 3.86 -7.48
C GLU A 101 -8.99 4.55 -6.47
N ASN A 102 -10.27 4.65 -6.83
CA ASN A 102 -11.31 5.27 -6.02
C ASN A 102 -12.12 4.18 -5.31
N VAL A 103 -12.27 4.31 -3.99
CA VAL A 103 -12.95 3.30 -3.16
C VAL A 103 -14.43 3.15 -3.52
N ARG A 104 -15.11 4.25 -3.88
CA ARG A 104 -16.53 4.22 -4.29
C ARG A 104 -16.69 3.40 -5.57
N ASP A 105 -15.81 3.60 -6.54
CA ASP A 105 -15.81 2.86 -7.82
C ASP A 105 -15.51 1.37 -7.60
N ILE A 106 -14.60 1.04 -6.67
CA ILE A 106 -14.25 -0.35 -6.34
C ILE A 106 -15.41 -1.07 -5.62
N VAL A 107 -16.02 -0.42 -4.62
CA VAL A 107 -17.10 -1.01 -3.82
C VAL A 107 -18.39 -1.13 -4.64
N ASN A 108 -18.64 -0.21 -5.56
CA ASN A 108 -19.75 -0.27 -6.53
C ASN A 108 -21.09 -0.61 -5.88
N ASP A 109 -21.44 0.09 -4.80
CA ASP A 109 -22.67 -0.10 -4.01
C ASP A 109 -22.94 -1.54 -3.55
N ALA A 110 -21.89 -2.37 -3.42
CA ALA A 110 -21.98 -3.73 -2.90
C ALA A 110 -22.19 -3.76 -1.36
N ILE A 111 -23.20 -3.03 -0.89
CA ILE A 111 -23.63 -2.97 0.51
C ILE A 111 -24.87 -3.85 0.64
N PHE A 112 -24.74 -4.95 1.38
CA PHE A 112 -25.82 -5.88 1.63
C PHE A 112 -26.30 -5.76 3.08
N HIS A 113 -27.61 -5.61 3.26
CA HIS A 113 -28.23 -5.63 4.58
C HIS A 113 -28.47 -7.08 5.00
N GLU A 114 -27.48 -7.70 5.62
CA GLU A 114 -27.58 -9.05 6.17
C GLU A 114 -27.46 -8.96 7.70
N GLY A 115 -28.26 -9.75 8.43
CA GLY A 115 -28.42 -9.67 9.90
C GLY A 115 -27.22 -10.18 10.70
N HIS A 116 -26.00 -9.82 10.30
CA HIS A 116 -24.73 -10.25 10.91
C HIS A 116 -24.42 -9.45 12.18
N ASN A 117 -25.09 -9.81 13.29
CA ASN A 117 -24.88 -9.18 14.61
C ASN A 117 -24.10 -10.09 15.58
N GLU A 118 -23.33 -11.07 15.07
CA GLU A 118 -22.74 -12.11 15.93
C GLU A 118 -21.59 -11.62 16.82
N LEU A 119 -20.73 -10.71 16.31
CA LEU A 119 -19.58 -10.21 17.07
C LEU A 119 -20.00 -9.27 18.22
N GLU A 120 -20.98 -8.39 17.99
CA GLU A 120 -21.51 -7.47 19.01
C GLU A 120 -22.24 -8.22 20.15
N ARG A 121 -22.89 -9.34 19.82
CA ARG A 121 -23.56 -10.18 20.81
C ARG A 121 -22.58 -10.99 21.66
N TRP A 122 -21.39 -11.32 21.18
CA TRP A 122 -20.39 -12.03 22.00
C TRP A 122 -19.78 -11.10 23.06
N ALA A 123 -19.41 -9.87 22.69
CA ALA A 123 -18.89 -8.88 23.63
C ALA A 123 -19.91 -8.51 24.72
N SER A 124 -21.19 -8.34 24.35
CA SER A 124 -22.26 -8.00 25.31
C SER A 124 -22.58 -9.13 26.30
N ARG A 125 -22.36 -10.40 25.93
CA ARG A 125 -22.67 -11.57 26.79
C ARG A 125 -21.57 -11.91 27.79
N ASN A 126 -20.33 -11.44 27.57
CA ASN A 126 -19.19 -11.71 28.46
C ASN A 126 -18.80 -10.53 29.36
N ILE A 127 -19.42 -9.36 29.20
CA ILE A 127 -19.26 -8.20 30.11
C ILE A 127 -20.32 -8.23 31.24
N ALA A 128 -21.39 -9.01 31.10
CA ALA A 128 -22.49 -9.13 32.06
C ALA A 128 -22.41 -10.41 32.94
N LYS A 129 -21.22 -10.92 33.23
CA LYS A 129 -20.97 -11.99 34.22
C LYS A 129 -19.94 -11.57 35.24
#